data_AF-A0A848M7D2-F1
#
_entry.id   AF-A0A848M7D2-F1
#
_cell.length_a   1.000
_cell.length_b   1.000
_cell.length_c   1.000
_cell.angle_alpha   90.00
_cell.angle_beta   90.00
_cell.angle_gamma   90.00
#
_symmetry.space_group_name_H-M   'P 1'
#
loop_
_entity.id
_entity.type
_entity.pdbx_description
1 polymer ?
#
loop_
_entity_poly.entity_id
_entity_poly.type
_entity_poly.pdbx_seq_one_letter_code
_entity_poly.pdbx_strand_id
1 'polypeptide(L)'
;MITQSLINQIASFTGKLLRDRFGKGPESVYVSIGEQCITLHIRNFIGPVEKFLLSKEEEKAFRYTRELLMKSLLPELTHYLKLETGIEVEEMYYDWGLHNATGIIVGLFKNSFHFSPPYDGQAEVHAQVAQLTARVQKLPERIHSWWINPRTLIIVREGILILLEKELIDLGYQDVLKTTKRKLEKRVFGQDIRIGELVGKELADVYVDWDFTRDKGIAAYIFD
;
A
#
# COMPACT_ATOMS: atom_id res chain seq x y z
N MET A 1 0.19 8.98 23.50
CA MET A 1 -0.45 10.03 22.67
C MET A 1 0.41 10.23 21.44
N ILE A 2 -0.19 10.16 20.25
CA ILE A 2 0.50 10.49 18.99
C ILE A 2 0.68 12.02 18.96
N THR A 3 1.92 12.48 18.87
CA THR A 3 2.23 13.91 18.84
C THR A 3 2.62 14.35 17.44
N GLN A 4 2.40 15.63 17.12
CA GLN A 4 2.89 16.21 15.86
C GLN A 4 4.41 16.07 15.73
N SER A 5 5.14 16.13 16.85
CA SER A 5 6.59 15.90 16.90
C SER A 5 6.96 14.51 16.38
N LEU A 6 6.25 13.48 16.83
CA LEU A 6 6.46 12.09 16.40
C LEU A 6 6.19 11.92 14.90
N ILE A 7 5.08 12.46 14.41
CA ILE A 7 4.72 12.45 12.97
C ILE A 7 5.84 13.08 12.13
N ASN A 8 6.32 14.26 12.54
CA ASN A 8 7.38 14.98 11.84
C ASN A 8 8.71 14.22 11.87
N GLN A 9 9.02 13.57 12.98
CA GLN A 9 10.22 12.75 13.15
C GLN A 9 10.21 11.54 12.20
N ILE A 10 9.11 10.79 12.14
CA ILE A 10 8.96 9.65 11.21
C ILE A 10 9.04 10.13 9.76
N ALA A 11 8.32 11.20 9.39
CA ALA A 11 8.34 11.76 8.04
C ALA A 11 9.76 12.16 7.61
N SER A 12 10.52 12.81 8.51
CA SER A 12 11.89 13.24 8.25
C SER A 12 12.84 12.05 8.07
N PHE A 13 12.71 11.02 8.92
CA PHE A 13 13.51 9.82 8.81
C PHE A 13 13.22 9.06 7.49
N THR A 14 11.95 8.85 7.16
CA THR A 14 11.55 8.21 5.90
C THR A 14 12.04 9.01 4.69
N GLY A 15 11.91 10.34 4.71
CA GLY A 15 12.41 11.21 3.65
C GLY A 15 13.93 11.14 3.48
N LYS A 16 14.68 11.05 4.59
CA LYS A 16 16.13 10.82 4.57
C LYS A 16 16.47 9.45 3.97
N LEU A 17 15.81 8.40 4.44
CA LEU A 17 16.06 7.03 3.98
C LEU A 17 15.77 6.86 2.48
N LEU A 18 14.69 7.45 1.99
CA LEU A 18 14.38 7.51 0.56
C LEU A 18 15.47 8.28 -0.22
N ARG A 19 15.95 9.42 0.30
CA ARG A 19 17.02 10.19 -0.33
C ARG A 19 18.33 9.42 -0.41
N ASP A 20 18.70 8.74 0.68
CA ASP A 20 19.96 7.99 0.77
C ASP A 20 19.98 6.79 -0.17
N ARG A 21 18.81 6.15 -0.42
CA ARG A 21 18.69 5.00 -1.33
C ARG A 21 18.47 5.36 -2.79
N PHE A 22 17.70 6.41 -3.07
CA PHE A 22 17.30 6.77 -4.43
C PHE A 22 18.08 7.97 -5.00
N GLY A 23 18.94 8.61 -4.20
CA GLY A 23 19.69 9.83 -4.57
C GLY A 23 18.85 11.11 -4.62
N LYS A 24 17.53 11.00 -4.46
CA LYS A 24 16.58 12.11 -4.36
C LYS A 24 15.55 11.78 -3.29
N GLY A 25 15.19 12.75 -2.46
CA GLY A 25 14.09 12.61 -1.49
C GLY A 25 12.74 13.00 -2.09
N PRO A 26 11.63 12.60 -1.45
CA PRO A 26 10.29 13.05 -1.83
C PRO A 26 10.10 14.54 -1.54
N GLU A 27 9.06 15.13 -2.14
CA GLU A 27 8.62 16.49 -1.77
C GLU A 27 8.05 16.51 -0.36
N SER A 28 7.24 15.49 -0.03
CA SER A 28 6.68 15.34 1.31
C SER A 28 6.38 13.87 1.62
N VAL A 29 6.33 13.57 2.92
CA VAL A 29 5.84 12.30 3.47
C VAL A 29 4.76 12.63 4.50
N TYR A 30 3.52 12.26 4.21
CA TYR A 30 2.40 12.40 5.15
C TYR A 30 2.27 11.12 5.97
N VAL A 31 2.47 11.24 7.27
CA VAL A 31 2.37 10.11 8.20
C VAL A 31 1.02 10.17 8.89
N SER A 32 0.29 9.05 8.88
CA SER A 32 -0.92 8.84 9.68
C SER A 32 -0.74 7.60 10.53
N ILE A 33 -1.12 7.68 11.81
CA ILE A 33 -0.99 6.59 12.77
C ILE A 33 -2.38 6.38 13.36
N GLY A 34 -2.97 5.22 13.10
CA GLY A 34 -4.25 4.78 13.65
C GLY A 34 -4.07 3.74 14.75
N GLU A 35 -5.14 3.01 15.08
CA GLU A 35 -5.07 1.89 16.03
C GLU A 35 -4.59 0.60 15.37
N GLN A 36 -4.83 0.43 14.07
CA GLN A 36 -4.58 -0.80 13.32
C GLN A 36 -3.30 -0.73 12.49
N CYS A 37 -2.87 0.47 12.09
CA CYS A 37 -1.72 0.64 11.22
C CYS A 37 -1.12 2.05 11.25
N ILE A 38 0.06 2.15 10.64
CA ILE A 38 0.70 3.39 10.22
C ILE A 38 0.72 3.46 8.70
N THR A 39 0.46 4.63 8.11
CA THR A 39 0.65 4.88 6.68
C THR A 39 1.61 6.04 6.45
N LEU A 40 2.45 5.91 5.43
CA LEU A 40 3.36 6.95 4.96
C LEU A 40 3.04 7.23 3.49
N HIS A 41 2.31 8.31 3.21
CA HIS A 41 1.98 8.72 1.84
C HIS A 41 3.03 9.69 1.30
N ILE A 42 3.67 9.29 0.22
CA ILE A 42 4.84 9.93 -0.37
C ILE A 42 4.41 10.70 -1.61
N ARG A 43 4.79 11.98 -1.72
CA ARG A 43 4.47 12.83 -2.89
C ARG A 43 5.69 13.24 -3.70
N ASN A 44 5.47 13.34 -5.02
CA ASN A 44 6.42 13.84 -6.02
C ASN A 44 7.82 13.23 -5.90
N PHE A 45 7.84 11.91 -5.71
CA PHE A 45 9.02 11.10 -5.56
C PHE A 45 9.35 10.43 -6.88
N ILE A 46 10.15 11.12 -7.70
CA ILE A 46 10.72 10.56 -8.92
C ILE A 46 12.04 11.27 -9.28
N GLY A 47 13.08 10.49 -9.54
CA GLY A 47 14.41 10.94 -9.94
C GLY A 47 14.57 11.14 -11.46
N PRO A 48 15.65 11.81 -11.92
CA PRO A 48 15.91 12.00 -13.35
C PRO A 48 16.05 10.69 -14.13
N VAL A 49 16.76 9.71 -13.57
CA VAL A 49 16.94 8.38 -14.19
C VAL A 49 15.60 7.66 -14.33
N GLU A 50 14.76 7.72 -13.29
CA GLU A 50 13.43 7.11 -13.32
C GLU A 50 12.51 7.77 -14.36
N LYS A 51 12.54 9.11 -14.48
CA LYS A 51 11.82 9.83 -15.54
C LYS A 51 12.26 9.37 -16.93
N PHE A 52 13.56 9.19 -17.12
CA PHE A 52 14.11 8.68 -18.38
C PHE A 52 13.59 7.27 -18.69
N LEU A 53 13.63 6.35 -17.73
CA LEU A 53 13.12 4.98 -17.90
C LEU A 53 11.64 4.97 -18.31
N LEU A 54 10.79 5.74 -17.63
CA LEU A 54 9.38 5.85 -17.98
C LEU A 54 9.17 6.42 -19.40
N SER A 55 10.00 7.39 -19.82
CA SER A 55 9.93 7.96 -21.18
C SER A 55 10.34 7.00 -22.30
N LYS A 56 11.01 5.89 -21.95
CA LYS A 56 11.44 4.85 -22.88
C LYS A 56 10.59 3.59 -22.83
N GLU A 57 9.43 3.65 -22.15
CA GLU A 57 8.55 2.50 -21.92
C GLU A 57 9.23 1.36 -21.13
N GLU A 58 10.35 1.65 -20.45
CA GLU A 58 11.10 0.72 -19.60
C GLU A 58 10.49 0.61 -18.19
N GLU A 59 9.16 0.45 -18.13
CA GLU A 59 8.40 0.35 -16.88
C GLU A 59 8.88 -0.81 -16.01
N LYS A 60 9.28 -1.93 -16.64
CA LYS A 60 9.81 -3.11 -15.95
C LYS A 60 11.09 -2.77 -15.18
N ALA A 61 12.02 -2.06 -15.81
CA ALA A 61 13.26 -1.63 -15.16
C ALA A 61 12.97 -0.67 -14.01
N PHE A 62 12.10 0.33 -14.23
CA PHE A 62 11.66 1.26 -13.19
C PHE A 62 11.11 0.51 -11.96
N ARG A 63 10.16 -0.42 -12.17
CA ARG A 63 9.55 -1.19 -11.06
C ARG A 63 10.56 -2.07 -10.35
N TYR A 64 11.43 -2.75 -11.09
CA TYR A 64 12.45 -3.63 -10.53
C TYR A 64 13.42 -2.86 -9.62
N THR A 65 13.91 -1.70 -10.06
CA THR A 65 14.79 -0.86 -9.26
C THR A 65 14.11 -0.41 -7.96
N ARG A 66 12.84 0.00 -8.02
CA ARG A 66 12.09 0.38 -6.82
C ARG A 66 11.91 -0.79 -5.85
N GLU A 67 11.53 -1.96 -6.35
CA GLU A 67 11.35 -3.16 -5.52
C GLU A 67 12.67 -3.55 -4.83
N LEU A 68 13.80 -3.50 -5.54
CA LEU A 68 15.12 -3.79 -4.98
C LEU A 68 15.50 -2.83 -3.85
N LEU A 69 15.31 -1.52 -4.06
CA LEU A 69 15.62 -0.52 -3.05
C LEU A 69 14.72 -0.65 -1.82
N MET A 70 13.43 -0.94 -2.04
CA MET A 70 12.46 -1.14 -0.94
C MET A 70 12.77 -2.36 -0.08
N LYS A 71 13.29 -3.46 -0.65
CA LYS A 71 13.77 -4.63 0.12
C LYS A 71 14.83 -4.25 1.16
N SER A 72 15.65 -3.23 0.89
CA SER A 72 16.63 -2.71 1.86
C SER A 72 16.07 -1.63 2.79
N LEU A 73 15.11 -0.83 2.31
CA LEU A 73 14.55 0.32 3.02
C LEU A 73 13.60 -0.12 4.14
N LEU A 74 12.71 -1.08 3.85
CA LEU A 74 11.65 -1.48 4.78
C LEU A 74 12.19 -2.05 6.10
N PRO A 75 13.20 -2.93 6.13
CA PRO A 75 13.76 -3.42 7.40
C PRO A 75 14.33 -2.30 8.27
N GLU A 76 15.01 -1.31 7.68
CA GLU A 76 15.56 -0.17 8.40
C GLU A 76 14.45 0.75 8.94
N LEU A 77 13.41 0.99 8.14
CA LEU A 77 12.23 1.74 8.60
C LEU A 77 11.50 1.03 9.75
N THR A 78 11.28 -0.28 9.65
CA THR A 78 10.67 -1.07 10.72
C THR A 78 11.51 -1.04 11.99
N HIS A 79 12.83 -1.16 11.86
CA HIS A 79 13.75 -1.08 13.00
C HIS A 79 13.70 0.29 13.68
N TYR A 80 13.70 1.36 12.89
CA TYR A 80 13.56 2.73 13.38
C TYR A 80 12.22 2.94 14.12
N LEU A 81 11.10 2.53 13.51
CA LEU A 81 9.78 2.65 14.13
C LEU A 81 9.76 1.97 15.50
N LYS A 82 10.34 0.76 15.61
CA LYS A 82 10.39 0.04 16.87
C LYS A 82 11.28 0.73 17.92
N LEU A 83 12.53 1.05 17.58
CA LEU A 83 13.50 1.54 18.56
C LEU A 83 13.25 2.99 18.97
N GLU A 84 12.96 3.85 18.01
CA GLU A 84 12.92 5.31 18.24
C GLU A 84 11.52 5.81 18.61
N THR A 85 10.48 5.02 18.29
CA THR A 85 9.09 5.44 18.51
C THR A 85 8.27 4.47 19.34
N GLY A 86 8.77 3.26 19.57
CA GLY A 86 8.03 2.17 20.23
C GLY A 86 6.89 1.58 19.38
N ILE A 87 6.77 1.99 18.11
CA ILE A 87 5.74 1.47 17.20
C ILE A 87 6.23 0.14 16.62
N GLU A 88 5.55 -0.93 17.00
CA GLU A 88 5.81 -2.26 16.47
C GLU A 88 4.92 -2.57 15.28
N VAL A 89 5.56 -2.73 14.12
CA VAL A 89 4.89 -3.14 12.88
C VAL A 89 5.19 -4.61 12.59
N GLU A 90 4.15 -5.38 12.30
CA GLU A 90 4.25 -6.82 12.00
C GLU A 90 4.34 -7.09 10.50
N GLU A 91 3.60 -6.33 9.69
CA GLU A 91 3.50 -6.51 8.25
C GLU A 91 3.73 -5.17 7.55
N MET A 92 4.59 -5.14 6.51
CA MET A 92 4.88 -3.94 5.72
C MET A 92 4.47 -4.17 4.28
N TYR A 93 3.67 -3.24 3.76
CA TYR A 93 3.15 -3.22 2.41
C TYR A 93 3.54 -1.91 1.73
N TYR A 94 3.73 -1.93 0.42
CA TYR A 94 4.02 -0.70 -0.33
C TYR A 94 3.63 -0.80 -1.79
N ASP A 95 3.26 0.34 -2.35
CA ASP A 95 3.00 0.47 -3.79
C ASP A 95 3.30 1.89 -4.26
N TRP A 96 3.48 2.03 -5.57
CA TRP A 96 3.81 3.27 -6.24
C TRP A 96 2.76 3.64 -7.27
N GLY A 97 2.42 4.93 -7.32
CA GLY A 97 1.69 5.54 -8.41
C GLY A 97 2.64 5.82 -9.56
N LEU A 98 2.49 5.09 -10.67
CA LEU A 98 3.44 5.15 -11.78
C LEU A 98 3.47 6.53 -12.45
N HIS A 99 2.32 7.18 -12.56
CA HIS A 99 2.13 8.39 -13.37
C HIS A 99 2.07 9.68 -12.56
N ASN A 100 1.77 9.61 -11.26
CA ASN A 100 1.67 10.78 -10.38
C ASN A 100 2.88 10.94 -9.44
N ALA A 101 3.90 10.09 -9.58
CA ALA A 101 5.10 10.10 -8.74
C ALA A 101 4.79 10.05 -7.24
N THR A 102 3.74 9.32 -6.86
CA THR A 102 3.36 9.11 -5.47
C THR A 102 3.68 7.69 -5.03
N GLY A 103 3.65 7.44 -3.73
CA GLY A 103 3.71 6.09 -3.19
C GLY A 103 3.09 6.02 -1.81
N ILE A 104 2.82 4.80 -1.37
CA ILE A 104 2.39 4.57 0.00
C ILE A 104 3.19 3.43 0.60
N ILE A 105 3.49 3.57 1.88
CA ILE A 105 3.94 2.48 2.74
C ILE A 105 2.88 2.29 3.81
N VAL A 106 2.45 1.06 4.06
CA VAL A 106 1.47 0.71 5.08
C VAL A 106 2.09 -0.33 6.00
N GLY A 107 2.19 0.01 7.28
CA GLY A 107 2.64 -0.89 8.33
C GLY A 107 1.47 -1.34 9.20
N LEU A 108 1.08 -2.60 9.14
CA LEU A 108 0.02 -3.16 10.00
C LEU A 108 0.61 -3.55 11.36
N PHE A 109 -0.08 -3.17 12.43
CA PHE A 109 0.31 -3.55 13.79
C PHE A 109 -0.13 -4.97 14.11
N LYS A 110 0.44 -5.53 15.17
CA LYS A 110 -0.01 -6.81 15.69
C LYS A 110 -1.47 -6.72 16.10
N ASN A 111 -2.26 -7.76 15.79
CA ASN A 111 -3.68 -7.82 16.11
C ASN A 111 -4.52 -6.67 15.50
N SER A 112 -4.08 -6.11 14.36
CA SER A 112 -4.73 -5.00 13.65
C SER A 112 -6.22 -5.19 13.33
N PHE A 113 -6.75 -6.42 13.42
CA PHE A 113 -8.12 -6.75 13.08
C PHE A 113 -9.05 -6.95 14.29
N HIS A 114 -8.52 -6.92 15.51
CA HIS A 114 -9.31 -7.25 16.71
C HIS A 114 -10.30 -6.15 17.11
N PHE A 115 -10.06 -4.89 16.72
CA PHE A 115 -10.98 -3.79 16.99
C PHE A 115 -10.84 -2.73 15.90
N SER A 116 -11.89 -2.57 15.09
CA SER A 116 -12.09 -1.39 14.25
C SER A 116 -13.56 -1.00 14.37
N PRO A 117 -13.89 0.21 14.84
CA PRO A 117 -15.28 0.65 14.86
C PRO A 117 -15.81 0.68 13.41
N PRO A 118 -17.03 0.18 13.18
CA PRO A 118 -17.63 0.27 11.85
C PRO A 118 -17.80 1.74 11.45
N TYR A 119 -17.76 1.99 10.14
CA TYR A 119 -18.03 3.30 9.56
C TYR A 119 -19.23 3.21 8.61
N ASP A 120 -19.87 4.34 8.35
CA ASP A 120 -21.03 4.41 7.46
C ASP A 120 -20.68 3.92 6.05
N GLY A 121 -21.47 2.98 5.52
CA GLY A 121 -21.23 2.36 4.21
C GLY A 121 -20.20 1.22 4.20
N GLN A 122 -19.69 0.78 5.37
CA GLN A 122 -18.67 -0.28 5.43
C GLN A 122 -19.12 -1.60 4.79
N ALA A 123 -20.37 -2.02 5.01
CA ALA A 123 -20.89 -3.28 4.47
C ALA A 123 -20.97 -3.22 2.94
N GLU A 124 -21.39 -2.09 2.39
CA GLU A 124 -21.48 -1.84 0.96
C GLU A 124 -20.09 -1.78 0.32
N VAL A 125 -19.13 -1.14 0.99
CA VAL A 125 -17.72 -1.15 0.56
C VAL A 125 -17.18 -2.58 0.55
N HIS A 126 -17.43 -3.38 1.58
CA HIS A 126 -16.99 -4.78 1.63
C HIS A 126 -17.63 -5.61 0.52
N ALA A 127 -18.92 -5.45 0.27
CA ALA A 127 -19.62 -6.13 -0.82
C ALA A 127 -19.03 -5.76 -2.19
N GLN A 128 -18.75 -4.47 -2.41
CA GLN A 128 -18.14 -4.00 -3.65
C GLN A 128 -16.71 -4.53 -3.82
N VAL A 129 -15.88 -4.47 -2.78
CA VAL A 129 -14.52 -5.04 -2.80
C VAL A 129 -14.53 -6.55 -3.04
N ALA A 130 -15.48 -7.28 -2.46
CA ALA A 130 -15.64 -8.72 -2.70
C ALA A 130 -15.95 -8.99 -4.18
N GLN A 131 -16.86 -8.22 -4.78
CA GLN A 131 -17.17 -8.34 -6.21
C GLN A 131 -15.96 -8.01 -7.09
N LEU A 132 -15.24 -6.92 -6.82
CA LEU A 132 -14.06 -6.54 -7.60
C LEU A 132 -12.96 -7.60 -7.47
N THR A 133 -12.73 -8.13 -6.27
CA THR A 133 -11.72 -9.17 -6.05
C THR A 133 -12.11 -10.46 -6.76
N ALA A 134 -13.37 -10.86 -6.73
CA ALA A 134 -13.86 -12.06 -7.44
C ALA A 134 -13.73 -11.96 -8.97
N ARG A 135 -13.78 -10.75 -9.55
CA ARG A 135 -13.52 -10.54 -10.99
C ARG A 135 -12.06 -10.78 -11.38
N VAL A 136 -11.15 -10.60 -10.43
CA VAL A 136 -9.71 -10.70 -10.67
C VAL A 136 -9.15 -12.06 -10.23
N GLN A 137 -9.69 -12.64 -9.16
CA GLN A 137 -9.22 -13.87 -8.49
C GLN A 137 -10.40 -14.72 -8.00
N LYS A 138 -10.65 -14.74 -6.68
CA LYS A 138 -11.76 -15.41 -6.00
C LYS A 138 -12.37 -14.46 -4.95
N LEU A 139 -13.50 -14.85 -4.38
CA LEU A 139 -14.05 -14.14 -3.22
C LEU A 139 -13.04 -14.20 -2.07
N PRO A 140 -12.77 -13.08 -1.38
CA PRO A 140 -11.98 -13.09 -0.16
C PRO A 140 -12.67 -13.91 0.93
N GLU A 141 -11.88 -14.61 1.74
CA GLU A 141 -12.39 -15.29 2.93
C GLU A 141 -12.76 -14.28 4.02
N ARG A 142 -11.99 -13.19 4.12
CA ARG A 142 -12.26 -12.08 5.05
C ARG A 142 -11.91 -10.74 4.41
N ILE A 143 -12.67 -9.71 4.79
CA ILE A 143 -12.40 -8.31 4.45
C ILE A 143 -12.42 -7.51 5.75
N HIS A 144 -11.38 -6.71 5.96
CA HIS A 144 -11.30 -5.72 7.02
C HIS A 144 -11.10 -4.36 6.39
N SER A 145 -11.72 -3.32 6.96
CA SER A 145 -11.45 -1.96 6.51
C SER A 145 -11.62 -0.94 7.63
N TRP A 146 -10.87 0.14 7.51
CA TRP A 146 -10.92 1.27 8.45
C TRP A 146 -10.35 2.53 7.81
N TRP A 147 -10.86 3.67 8.25
CA TRP A 147 -10.28 4.97 7.93
C TRP A 147 -9.09 5.22 8.85
N ILE A 148 -7.90 5.44 8.28
CA ILE A 148 -6.74 5.87 9.08
C ILE A 148 -6.73 7.39 9.29
N ASN A 149 -7.33 8.11 8.34
CA ASN A 149 -7.58 9.54 8.38
C ASN A 149 -8.78 9.85 7.46
N PRO A 150 -9.32 11.09 7.42
CA PRO A 150 -10.49 11.43 6.60
C PRO A 150 -10.34 11.26 5.07
N ARG A 151 -9.13 10.99 4.58
CA ARG A 151 -8.76 10.87 3.15
C ARG A 151 -8.24 9.49 2.78
N THR A 152 -8.02 8.59 3.73
CA THR A 152 -7.35 7.31 3.46
C THR A 152 -8.13 6.17 4.09
N LEU A 153 -8.69 5.32 3.23
CA LEU A 153 -9.34 4.07 3.61
C LEU A 153 -8.38 2.91 3.36
N ILE A 154 -8.10 2.14 4.41
CA ILE A 154 -7.33 0.90 4.31
C ILE A 154 -8.30 -0.26 4.25
N ILE A 155 -8.06 -1.15 3.29
CA ILE A 155 -8.81 -2.39 3.10
C ILE A 155 -7.82 -3.55 3.07
N VAL A 156 -8.04 -4.55 3.91
CA VAL A 156 -7.26 -5.79 3.95
C VAL A 156 -8.16 -6.94 3.56
N ARG A 157 -7.68 -7.80 2.66
CA ARG A 157 -8.36 -8.99 2.17
C ARG A 157 -7.51 -10.21 2.50
N GLU A 158 -8.11 -11.22 3.10
CA GLU A 158 -7.44 -12.49 3.43
C GLU A 158 -8.03 -13.63 2.60
N GLY A 159 -7.22 -14.62 2.28
CA GLY A 159 -7.64 -15.82 1.57
C GLY A 159 -8.10 -15.49 0.15
N ILE A 160 -7.24 -14.85 -0.65
CA ILE A 160 -7.54 -14.41 -2.02
C ILE A 160 -6.79 -15.20 -3.09
N LEU A 161 -5.76 -15.97 -2.72
CA LEU A 161 -4.96 -16.76 -3.66
C LEU A 161 -5.72 -17.96 -4.22
N ILE A 162 -5.74 -18.09 -5.54
CA ILE A 162 -6.23 -19.30 -6.22
C ILE A 162 -5.12 -20.33 -6.39
N LEU A 163 -5.48 -21.59 -6.68
CA LEU A 163 -4.51 -22.69 -6.82
C LEU A 163 -3.41 -22.39 -7.83
N LEU A 164 -3.76 -21.82 -9.00
CA LEU A 164 -2.78 -21.44 -10.02
C LEU A 164 -1.73 -20.45 -9.51
N GLU A 165 -2.13 -19.50 -8.66
CA GLU A 165 -1.21 -18.51 -8.10
C GLU A 165 -0.27 -19.14 -7.09
N LYS A 166 -0.76 -20.10 -6.28
CA LYS A 166 0.06 -20.88 -5.35
C LYS A 166 1.14 -21.67 -6.09
N GLU A 167 0.78 -22.36 -7.16
CA GLU A 167 1.74 -23.06 -8.02
C GLU A 167 2.79 -22.11 -8.63
N LEU A 168 2.39 -20.92 -9.08
CA LEU A 168 3.34 -19.92 -9.59
C LEU A 168 4.32 -19.44 -8.51
N ILE A 169 3.85 -19.29 -7.27
CA ILE A 169 4.70 -18.92 -6.13
C ILE A 169 5.70 -20.04 -5.84
N ASP A 170 5.25 -21.30 -5.80
CA ASP A 170 6.09 -22.47 -5.53
C ASP A 170 7.17 -22.68 -6.61
N LEU A 171 6.87 -22.33 -7.86
CA LEU A 171 7.82 -22.33 -8.98
C LEU A 171 8.78 -21.11 -8.98
N GLY A 172 8.66 -20.18 -8.03
CA GLY A 172 9.52 -19.01 -7.91
C GLY A 172 9.13 -17.83 -8.81
N TYR A 173 7.93 -17.84 -9.42
CA TYR A 173 7.42 -16.75 -10.27
C TYR A 173 6.73 -15.62 -9.50
N GLN A 174 7.02 -15.47 -8.21
CA GLN A 174 6.42 -14.49 -7.32
C GLN A 174 6.50 -13.05 -7.85
N ASP A 175 7.67 -12.61 -8.34
CA ASP A 175 7.86 -11.23 -8.82
C ASP A 175 7.01 -10.94 -10.08
N VAL A 176 6.88 -11.93 -10.97
CA VAL A 176 6.05 -11.85 -12.18
C VAL A 176 4.57 -11.81 -11.80
N LEU A 177 4.16 -12.68 -10.87
CA LEU A 177 2.80 -12.71 -10.35
C LEU A 177 2.44 -11.37 -9.70
N LYS A 178 3.29 -10.85 -8.80
CA LYS A 178 3.09 -9.57 -8.12
C LYS A 178 2.95 -8.41 -9.10
N THR A 179 3.82 -8.35 -10.11
CA THR A 179 3.76 -7.32 -11.15
C THR A 179 2.46 -7.38 -11.96
N THR A 180 2.05 -8.59 -12.35
CA THR A 180 0.84 -8.81 -13.16
C THR A 180 -0.42 -8.52 -12.35
N LYS A 181 -0.51 -9.00 -11.11
CA LYS A 181 -1.60 -8.69 -10.17
C LYS A 181 -1.71 -7.18 -9.92
N ARG A 182 -0.59 -6.49 -9.68
CA ARG A 182 -0.56 -5.02 -9.52
C ARG A 182 -1.17 -4.28 -10.68
N LYS A 183 -0.78 -4.60 -11.92
CA LYS A 183 -1.36 -3.96 -13.10
C LYS A 183 -2.86 -4.23 -13.22
N LEU A 184 -3.29 -5.47 -12.94
CA LEU A 184 -4.68 -5.88 -13.07
C LEU A 184 -5.58 -5.26 -11.99
N GLU A 185 -5.19 -5.37 -10.71
CA GLU A 185 -5.99 -4.87 -9.58
C GLU A 185 -6.05 -3.34 -9.57
N LYS A 186 -4.96 -2.62 -9.85
CA LYS A 186 -5.02 -1.15 -9.94
C LYS A 186 -5.98 -0.70 -11.03
N ARG A 187 -6.04 -1.40 -12.16
CA ARG A 187 -7.01 -1.10 -13.23
C ARG A 187 -8.44 -1.35 -12.75
N VAL A 188 -8.72 -2.50 -12.14
CA VAL A 188 -10.08 -2.86 -11.71
C VAL A 188 -10.56 -1.98 -10.55
N PHE A 189 -9.68 -1.68 -9.59
CA PHE A 189 -10.03 -0.93 -8.38
C PHE A 189 -10.01 0.57 -8.63
N GLY A 190 -9.04 1.07 -9.41
CA GLY A 190 -8.92 2.48 -9.73
C GLY A 190 -9.98 2.98 -10.72
N GLN A 191 -10.59 2.08 -11.50
CA GLN A 191 -11.73 2.41 -12.37
C GLN A 191 -13.08 2.27 -11.66
N ASP A 192 -13.12 1.76 -10.43
CA ASP A 192 -14.36 1.59 -9.70
C ASP A 192 -14.77 2.86 -8.98
N ILE A 193 -15.60 3.66 -9.65
CA ILE A 193 -16.17 4.88 -9.08
C ILE A 193 -17.11 4.60 -7.89
N ARG A 194 -17.66 3.38 -7.80
CA ARG A 194 -18.67 3.03 -6.80
C ARG A 194 -18.17 3.13 -5.38
N ILE A 195 -16.91 2.76 -5.12
CA ILE A 195 -16.35 2.92 -3.77
C ILE A 195 -16.36 4.39 -3.35
N GLY A 196 -16.03 5.31 -4.27
CA GLY A 196 -16.13 6.75 -4.04
C GLY A 196 -17.56 7.21 -3.77
N GLU A 197 -18.52 6.77 -4.59
CA GLU A 197 -19.95 7.08 -4.40
C GLU A 197 -20.48 6.59 -3.04
N LEU A 198 -20.12 5.37 -2.63
CA LEU A 198 -20.55 4.77 -1.37
C LEU A 198 -20.07 5.54 -0.13
N VAL A 199 -18.87 6.13 -0.21
CA VAL A 199 -18.30 6.92 0.89
C VAL A 199 -18.45 8.43 0.69
N GLY A 200 -19.14 8.85 -0.37
CA GLY A 200 -19.39 10.25 -0.70
C GLY A 200 -18.13 11.08 -1.00
N LYS A 201 -17.09 10.47 -1.60
CA LYS A 201 -15.81 11.13 -1.89
C LYS A 201 -15.28 10.78 -3.27
N GLU A 202 -14.54 11.69 -3.90
CA GLU A 202 -13.86 11.42 -5.17
C GLU A 202 -12.58 10.61 -4.93
N LEU A 203 -12.40 9.55 -5.73
CA LEU A 203 -11.22 8.69 -5.66
C LEU A 203 -10.03 9.37 -6.35
N ALA A 204 -8.99 9.67 -5.59
CA ALA A 204 -7.77 10.29 -6.10
C ALA A 204 -6.72 9.26 -6.53
N ASP A 205 -6.53 8.18 -5.76
CA ASP A 205 -5.59 7.09 -6.11
C ASP A 205 -5.93 5.78 -5.38
N VAL A 206 -5.41 4.67 -5.89
CA VAL A 206 -5.46 3.36 -5.23
C VAL A 206 -4.10 2.67 -5.29
N TYR A 207 -3.70 2.14 -4.15
CA TYR A 207 -2.45 1.42 -3.97
C TYR A 207 -2.73 0.00 -3.52
N VAL A 208 -2.03 -0.97 -4.10
CA VAL A 208 -2.26 -2.40 -3.81
C VAL A 208 -0.94 -3.13 -3.65
N ASP A 209 -0.89 -4.00 -2.65
CA ASP A 209 0.26 -4.87 -2.39
C ASP A 209 -0.19 -6.17 -1.72
N TRP A 210 0.68 -7.18 -1.73
CA TRP A 210 0.36 -8.52 -1.23
C TRP A 210 1.49 -9.11 -0.41
N ASP A 211 1.08 -9.88 0.60
CA ASP A 211 1.90 -10.87 1.27
C ASP A 211 1.38 -12.25 0.86
N PHE A 212 2.08 -12.89 -0.07
CA PHE A 212 1.68 -14.20 -0.57
C PHE A 212 1.90 -15.33 0.43
N THR A 213 2.84 -15.17 1.38
CA THR A 213 3.07 -16.17 2.43
C THR A 213 1.89 -16.19 3.40
N ARG A 214 1.30 -15.02 3.68
CA ARG A 214 0.13 -14.89 4.56
C ARG A 214 -1.22 -15.02 3.86
N ASP A 215 -1.24 -15.15 2.52
CA ASP A 215 -2.46 -15.07 1.69
C ASP A 215 -3.27 -13.80 1.99
N LYS A 216 -2.58 -12.65 2.00
CA LYS A 216 -3.16 -11.33 2.29
C LYS A 216 -2.87 -10.33 1.17
N GLY A 217 -3.84 -9.48 0.91
CA GLY A 217 -3.71 -8.33 0.02
C GLY A 217 -4.27 -7.07 0.66
N ILE A 218 -3.56 -5.95 0.50
CA ILE A 218 -4.06 -4.63 0.93
C ILE A 218 -4.52 -3.83 -0.28
N ALA A 219 -5.48 -2.94 -0.04
CA ALA A 219 -5.79 -1.83 -0.91
C ALA A 219 -5.92 -0.55 -0.06
N ALA A 220 -5.12 0.46 -0.37
CA ALA A 220 -5.24 1.78 0.23
C ALA A 220 -5.86 2.74 -0.79
N TYR A 221 -7.08 3.19 -0.51
CA TYR A 221 -7.81 4.16 -1.31
C TYR A 221 -7.54 5.57 -0.75
N ILE A 222 -7.11 6.48 -1.61
CA ILE A 222 -6.92 7.90 -1.29
C ILE A 222 -8.05 8.70 -1.93
N PHE A 223 -8.67 9.56 -1.14
CA PHE A 223 -9.77 10.42 -1.55
C PHE A 223 -9.43 11.89 -1.36
N ASP A 224 -10.10 12.75 -2.13
CA ASP A 224 -9.98 14.21 -2.01
C ASP A 224 -10.82 14.82 -0.87
#